data_AF-A0A5J4TJB0-F1
#
_entry.id   AF-A0A5J4TJB0-F1
#
_cell.length_a   1.000
_cell.length_b   1.000
_cell.length_c   1.000
_cell.angle_alpha   90.00
_cell.angle_beta   90.00
_cell.angle_gamma   90.00
#
_symmetry.space_group_name_H-M   'P 1'
#
loop_
_entity.id
_entity.type
_entity.pdbx_description
1 polymer ?
#
loop_
_entity_poly.entity_id
_entity_poly.type
_entity_poly.pdbx_seq_one_letter_code
_entity_poly.pdbx_strand_id
1 'polypeptide(L)'
;MFTEIFVVLGVIFCLSLLGYLIPQIIVRILKPLDLKTRYGGGYAFITGGNSGIGEAFAKKVAKMGFNVVILGQNEERLTKTAAALKEIDPNIDVRTIKADLSGDAEKVTQSIVQQLEGLDLSILFFNAGLGVFEDATNPTEKSLIQFRSNIVTHQYIFQSLYP
;
A
#
# COMPACT_ATOMS: atom_id res chain seq x y z
N MET A 1 -29.53 -0.29 46.98
CA MET A 1 -29.54 -1.51 46.14
C MET A 1 -29.75 -1.21 44.65
N PHE A 2 -30.96 -0.85 44.17
CA PHE A 2 -31.15 -0.63 42.71
C PHE A 2 -30.37 0.56 42.15
N THR A 3 -30.33 1.70 42.86
CA THR A 3 -29.59 2.89 42.43
C THR A 3 -28.10 2.63 42.26
N GLU A 4 -27.49 1.85 43.17
CA GLU A 4 -26.06 1.51 43.11
C GLU A 4 -25.74 0.65 41.87
N ILE A 5 -26.63 -0.28 41.51
CA ILE A 5 -26.47 -1.11 40.30
C ILE A 5 -26.48 -0.22 39.05
N PHE A 6 -27.43 0.72 38.93
CA PHE A 6 -27.47 1.63 37.78
C PHE A 6 -26.25 2.56 37.71
N VAL A 7 -25.73 3.01 38.85
CA VAL A 7 -24.49 3.81 38.89
C VAL A 7 -23.31 2.98 38.40
N VAL A 8 -23.14 1.73 38.87
CA VAL A 8 -22.05 0.86 38.43
C VAL A 8 -22.14 0.56 36.93
N LEU A 9 -23.33 0.23 36.42
CA LEU A 9 -23.55 0.01 34.99
C LEU A 9 -23.29 1.27 34.16
N GLY A 10 -23.69 2.44 34.66
CA GLY A 10 -23.41 3.73 34.02
C GLY A 10 -21.91 4.02 33.95
N VAL A 11 -21.15 3.73 35.00
CA VAL A 11 -19.68 3.89 35.00
C VAL A 11 -19.04 2.93 34.00
N ILE A 12 -19.43 1.66 33.98
CA ILE A 12 -18.92 0.68 33.00
C ILE A 12 -19.21 1.14 31.57
N PHE A 13 -20.43 1.64 31.30
CA PHE A 13 -20.80 2.18 30.00
C PHE A 13 -19.99 3.42 29.62
N CYS A 14 -19.80 4.36 30.54
CA CYS A 14 -18.98 5.55 30.27
C CYS A 14 -17.52 5.17 30.00
N LEU A 15 -16.95 4.23 30.74
CA LEU A 15 -15.58 3.75 30.52
C LEU A 15 -15.44 3.03 29.17
N SER A 16 -16.40 2.20 28.78
CA SER A 16 -16.38 1.54 27.47
C SER A 16 -16.56 2.53 26.32
N LEU A 17 -17.44 3.53 26.48
CA LEU A 17 -17.64 4.59 25.52
C LEU A 17 -16.37 5.45 25.37
N LEU A 18 -15.72 5.83 26.47
CA LEU A 18 -14.43 6.53 26.44
C LEU A 18 -13.35 5.68 25.78
N GLY A 19 -13.27 4.39 26.11
CA GLY A 19 -12.35 3.43 25.47
C GLY A 19 -12.55 3.31 23.96
N TYR A 20 -13.76 3.52 23.46
CA TYR A 20 -14.08 3.55 22.04
C TYR A 20 -13.78 4.92 21.39
N LEU A 21 -14.16 6.03 22.04
CA LEU A 21 -14.05 7.37 21.46
C LEU A 21 -12.63 7.94 21.51
N ILE A 22 -11.88 7.71 22.58
CA ILE A 22 -10.55 8.28 22.78
C ILE A 22 -9.60 7.89 21.63
N PRO A 23 -9.46 6.60 21.23
CA PRO A 23 -8.60 6.24 20.10
C PRO A 23 -9.01 6.93 18.78
N GLN A 24 -10.31 7.10 18.52
CA GLN A 24 -10.78 7.78 17.31
C GLN A 24 -10.42 9.26 17.29
N ILE A 25 -10.56 9.94 18.44
CA ILE A 25 -10.16 11.33 18.59
C ILE A 25 -8.65 11.47 18.42
N ILE A 26 -7.87 10.58 19.05
CA ILE A 26 -6.41 10.56 18.95
C ILE A 26 -5.98 10.43 17.48
N VAL A 27 -6.52 9.45 16.73
CA VAL A 27 -6.17 9.25 15.32
C VAL A 27 -6.53 10.46 14.44
N ARG A 28 -7.61 11.19 14.78
CA ARG A 28 -8.02 12.38 14.03
C ARG A 28 -7.16 13.62 14.31
N ILE A 29 -6.66 13.77 15.54
CA ILE A 29 -5.91 14.96 15.96
C ILE A 29 -4.40 14.78 15.75
N LEU A 30 -3.87 13.56 15.93
CA LEU A 30 -2.45 13.32 15.75
C LEU A 30 -2.05 13.47 14.28
N LYS A 31 -0.90 14.12 14.08
CA LYS A 31 -0.30 14.22 12.75
C LYS A 31 0.08 12.81 12.26
N PRO A 32 -0.15 12.51 10.97
CA PRO A 32 0.31 11.25 10.41
C PRO A 32 1.84 11.16 10.54
N LEU A 33 2.34 9.93 10.68
CA LEU A 33 3.76 9.65 10.76
C LEU A 33 4.49 10.25 9.55
N ASP A 34 5.54 11.02 9.81
CA ASP A 34 6.47 11.46 8.78
C ASP A 34 7.44 10.31 8.47
N LEU A 35 7.18 9.63 7.35
CA LEU A 35 7.95 8.47 6.94
C LEU A 35 9.40 8.84 6.61
N LYS A 36 9.65 10.05 6.09
CA LYS A 36 11.00 10.46 5.71
C LYS A 36 11.88 10.67 6.93
N THR A 37 11.30 11.27 7.98
CA THR A 37 11.98 11.41 9.27
C THR A 37 12.23 10.05 9.93
N ARG A 38 11.29 9.10 9.80
CA ARG A 38 11.37 7.79 10.49
C ARG A 38 12.29 6.77 9.80
N TYR A 39 12.27 6.74 8.47
CA TYR A 39 12.92 5.71 7.64
C TYR A 39 13.99 6.27 6.69
N GLY A 40 14.21 7.59 6.67
CA GLY A 40 15.16 8.23 5.78
C GLY A 40 14.55 8.62 4.43
N GLY A 41 15.41 8.91 3.45
CA GLY A 41 15.03 9.28 2.09
C GLY A 41 14.81 8.07 1.19
N GLY A 42 15.37 8.08 -0.02
CA GLY A 42 15.32 6.93 -0.92
C GLY A 42 14.05 6.84 -1.76
N TYR A 43 13.75 5.63 -2.21
CA TYR A 43 12.64 5.29 -3.10
C TYR A 43 11.52 4.57 -2.36
N ALA A 44 10.29 4.95 -2.68
CA ALA A 44 9.09 4.19 -2.38
C ALA A 44 8.66 3.38 -3.61
N PHE A 45 8.73 2.06 -3.51
CA PHE A 45 8.24 1.15 -4.55
C PHE A 45 6.79 0.75 -4.25
N ILE A 46 5.88 1.03 -5.19
CA ILE A 46 4.44 0.88 -5.00
C ILE A 46 3.86 0.07 -6.16
N THR A 47 3.32 -1.11 -5.85
CA THR A 47 2.56 -1.88 -6.84
C THR A 47 1.11 -1.40 -6.92
N GLY A 48 0.56 -1.36 -8.14
CA GLY A 48 -0.75 -0.73 -8.36
C GLY A 48 -0.72 0.79 -8.14
N GLY A 49 0.46 1.41 -8.27
CA GLY A 49 0.67 2.83 -8.00
C GLY A 49 0.03 3.77 -9.02
N ASN A 50 -0.55 3.23 -10.10
CA ASN A 50 -1.17 3.98 -11.19
C ASN A 50 -2.69 4.19 -11.05
N SER A 51 -3.29 3.84 -9.90
CA SER A 51 -4.69 4.15 -9.59
C SER A 51 -5.03 3.99 -8.10
N GLY A 52 -6.20 4.50 -7.71
CA GLY A 52 -6.84 4.18 -6.42
C GLY A 52 -5.97 4.48 -5.20
N ILE A 53 -5.91 3.52 -4.28
CA ILE A 53 -5.14 3.64 -3.03
C ILE A 53 -3.64 3.75 -3.31
N GLY A 54 -3.12 3.00 -4.28
CA GLY A 54 -1.70 3.04 -4.67
C GLY A 54 -1.27 4.42 -5.18
N GLU A 55 -2.08 5.04 -6.05
CA GLU A 55 -1.84 6.41 -6.52
C GLU A 55 -1.92 7.42 -5.38
N ALA A 56 -2.92 7.30 -4.50
CA ALA A 56 -3.06 8.19 -3.35
C ALA A 56 -1.84 8.09 -2.40
N PHE A 57 -1.34 6.87 -2.18
CA PHE A 57 -0.13 6.62 -1.41
C PHE A 57 1.11 7.19 -2.10
N ALA A 58 1.26 6.99 -3.42
CA ALA A 58 2.35 7.55 -4.22
C ALA A 58 2.41 9.08 -4.10
N LYS A 59 1.27 9.76 -4.21
CA LYS A 59 1.17 11.21 -4.02
C LYS A 59 1.52 11.63 -2.60
N LYS A 60 1.19 10.82 -1.60
CA LYS A 60 1.48 11.12 -0.19
C LYS A 60 2.98 11.04 0.11
N VAL A 61 3.67 10.01 -0.36
CA VAL A 61 5.12 9.87 -0.17
C VAL A 61 5.91 10.85 -1.04
N ALA A 62 5.43 11.18 -2.24
CA ALA A 62 6.00 12.25 -3.07
C ALA A 62 5.96 13.62 -2.34
N LYS A 63 4.84 13.96 -1.68
CA LYS A 63 4.74 15.16 -0.83
C LYS A 63 5.69 15.16 0.36
N MET A 64 6.14 13.99 0.79
CA MET A 64 7.16 13.85 1.84
C MET A 64 8.59 13.93 1.26
N GLY A 65 8.75 14.00 -0.07
CA GLY A 65 10.03 14.11 -0.75
C GLY A 65 10.78 12.79 -0.90
N PHE A 66 10.05 11.66 -1.04
CA PHE A 66 10.61 10.40 -1.51
C PHE A 66 10.66 10.37 -3.03
N ASN A 67 11.68 9.71 -3.59
CA ASN A 67 11.60 9.24 -4.96
C ASN A 67 10.56 8.12 -5.06
N VAL A 68 9.93 7.96 -6.21
CA VAL A 68 8.79 7.03 -6.34
C VAL A 68 8.98 6.11 -7.54
N VAL A 69 8.82 4.80 -7.33
CA VAL A 69 8.67 3.82 -8.39
C VAL A 69 7.25 3.26 -8.33
N ILE A 70 6.46 3.49 -9.37
CA ILE A 70 5.10 2.93 -9.48
C ILE A 70 5.05 1.79 -10.48
N LEU A 71 4.41 0.69 -10.08
CA LEU A 71 4.17 -0.46 -10.95
C LEU A 71 2.69 -0.59 -11.31
N GLY A 72 2.40 -0.95 -12.56
CA GLY A 72 1.04 -1.24 -13.03
C GLY A 72 1.01 -1.87 -14.42
N GLN A 73 -0.17 -2.27 -14.88
CA GLN A 73 -0.32 -2.91 -16.21
C GLN A 73 -0.63 -1.91 -17.33
N ASN A 74 -1.24 -0.77 -17.00
CA ASN A 74 -1.69 0.22 -17.99
C ASN A 74 -0.69 1.39 -18.08
N GLU A 75 -0.05 1.50 -19.24
CA GLU A 75 1.01 2.48 -19.55
C GLU A 75 0.50 3.93 -19.51
N GLU A 76 -0.71 4.18 -20.01
CA GLU A 76 -1.31 5.51 -20.03
C GLU A 76 -1.55 6.01 -18.59
N ARG A 77 -2.09 5.14 -17.73
CA ARG A 77 -2.28 5.44 -16.31
C ARG A 77 -0.95 5.64 -15.59
N LEU A 78 0.06 4.83 -15.89
CA LEU A 78 1.40 4.99 -15.33
C LEU A 78 1.99 6.35 -15.69
N THR A 79 1.95 6.71 -16.97
CA THR A 79 2.42 8.01 -17.48
C THR A 79 1.68 9.17 -16.81
N LYS A 80 0.35 9.08 -16.73
CA LYS A 80 -0.48 10.10 -16.08
C LYS A 80 -0.14 10.27 -14.60
N THR A 81 -0.01 9.17 -13.86
CA THR A 81 0.35 9.25 -12.44
C THR A 81 1.77 9.79 -12.28
N ALA A 82 2.73 9.36 -13.09
CA ALA A 82 4.10 9.86 -13.02
C ALA A 82 4.18 11.38 -13.25
N ALA A 83 3.43 11.90 -14.23
CA ALA A 83 3.31 13.35 -14.45
C ALA A 83 2.73 14.07 -13.23
N ALA A 84 1.64 13.55 -12.64
CA ALA A 84 1.04 14.12 -11.44
C ALA A 84 1.98 14.10 -10.21
N LEU A 85 2.87 13.09 -10.10
CA LEU A 85 3.89 13.04 -9.05
C LEU A 85 4.97 14.10 -9.26
N LYS A 86 5.39 14.33 -10.51
CA LYS A 86 6.33 15.41 -10.86
C LYS A 86 5.74 16.81 -10.66
N GLU A 87 4.44 16.99 -10.83
CA GLU A 87 3.76 18.25 -10.48
C GLU A 87 3.76 18.52 -8.98
N ILE A 88 3.74 17.48 -8.14
CA ILE A 88 3.79 17.60 -6.68
C ILE A 88 5.18 18.03 -6.22
N ASP A 89 6.22 17.39 -6.73
CA ASP A 89 7.62 17.77 -6.48
C ASP A 89 8.45 17.51 -7.75
N PRO A 90 8.93 18.55 -8.43
CA PRO A 90 9.75 18.39 -9.63
C PRO A 90 11.11 17.74 -9.37
N ASN A 91 11.59 17.75 -8.12
CA ASN A 91 12.95 17.33 -7.76
C ASN A 91 13.06 15.85 -7.44
N ILE A 92 11.96 15.17 -7.11
CA ILE A 92 11.98 13.72 -6.85
C ILE A 92 12.19 12.96 -8.16
N ASP A 93 12.91 11.84 -8.12
CA ASP A 93 12.90 10.89 -9.24
C ASP A 93 11.59 10.10 -9.26
N VAL A 94 11.03 9.90 -10.45
CA VAL A 94 9.78 9.14 -10.65
C VAL A 94 10.00 8.14 -11.76
N ARG A 95 9.85 6.86 -11.42
CA ARG A 95 10.00 5.73 -12.36
C ARG A 95 8.71 4.95 -12.48
N THR A 96 8.47 4.39 -13.66
CA THR A 96 7.33 3.52 -13.94
C THR A 96 7.84 2.13 -14.30
N ILE A 97 7.16 1.09 -13.82
CA ILE A 97 7.40 -0.30 -14.20
C ILE A 97 6.08 -0.86 -14.73
N LYS A 98 6.07 -1.24 -16.02
CA LYS A 98 4.94 -1.97 -16.60
C LYS A 98 5.12 -3.46 -16.37
N ALA A 99 4.23 -4.07 -15.58
CA ALA A 99 4.26 -5.51 -15.34
C ALA A 99 2.85 -6.06 -15.05
N ASP A 100 2.64 -7.31 -15.44
CA ASP A 100 1.48 -8.11 -15.04
C ASP A 100 1.90 -9.13 -13.97
N LEU A 101 1.44 -8.91 -12.74
CA LEU A 101 1.75 -9.75 -11.60
C LEU A 101 1.06 -11.12 -11.63
N SER A 102 0.10 -11.35 -12.54
CA SER A 102 -0.54 -12.66 -12.69
C SER A 102 0.26 -13.67 -13.51
N GLY A 103 1.35 -13.22 -14.15
CA GLY A 103 2.25 -14.04 -14.95
C GLY A 103 3.07 -15.05 -14.14
N ASP A 104 4.07 -15.65 -14.79
CA ASP A 104 5.08 -16.49 -14.14
C ASP A 104 5.81 -15.69 -13.05
N ALA A 105 5.61 -16.08 -11.79
CA ALA A 105 6.02 -15.26 -10.64
C ALA A 105 7.53 -15.05 -10.58
N GLU A 106 8.32 -16.06 -10.94
CA GLU A 106 9.79 -15.97 -10.97
C GLU A 106 10.26 -15.01 -12.05
N LYS A 107 9.78 -15.19 -13.29
CA LYS A 107 10.17 -14.34 -14.42
C LYS A 107 9.72 -12.89 -14.24
N VAL A 108 8.49 -12.69 -13.79
CA VAL A 108 7.94 -11.36 -13.52
C VAL A 108 8.75 -10.68 -12.42
N THR A 109 9.03 -11.39 -11.33
CA THR A 109 9.83 -10.86 -10.22
C THR A 109 11.24 -10.50 -10.67
N GLN A 110 11.92 -11.37 -11.41
CA GLN A 110 13.28 -11.11 -11.91
C GLN A 110 13.32 -9.82 -12.75
N SER A 111 12.35 -9.63 -13.64
CA SER A 111 12.23 -8.42 -14.46
C SER A 111 11.98 -7.15 -13.63
N ILE A 112 11.18 -7.24 -12.57
CA ILE A 112 10.91 -6.12 -11.66
C ILE A 112 12.17 -5.78 -10.85
N VAL A 113 12.81 -6.78 -10.24
CA VAL A 113 13.98 -6.59 -9.38
C VAL A 113 15.15 -5.99 -10.17
N GLN A 114 15.36 -6.44 -11.41
CA GLN A 114 16.38 -5.86 -12.29
C GLN A 114 16.16 -4.35 -12.53
N GLN A 115 14.91 -3.90 -12.64
CA GLN A 115 14.59 -2.48 -12.82
C GLN A 115 14.71 -1.66 -11.52
N LEU A 116 14.72 -2.33 -10.37
CA LEU A 116 14.91 -1.74 -9.04
C LEU A 116 16.38 -1.77 -8.59
N GLU A 117 17.27 -2.40 -9.36
CA GLU A 117 18.66 -2.57 -9.00
C GLU A 117 19.37 -1.22 -8.80
N GLY A 118 20.14 -1.12 -7.72
CA GLY A 118 20.87 0.10 -7.35
C GLY A 118 19.99 1.20 -6.73
N LEU A 119 18.69 0.98 -6.55
CA LEU A 119 17.82 1.90 -5.82
C LEU A 119 17.90 1.65 -4.32
N ASP A 120 18.05 2.72 -3.55
CA ASP A 120 17.88 2.71 -2.11
C ASP A 120 16.37 2.65 -1.77
N LEU A 121 15.83 1.44 -1.61
CA LEU A 121 14.41 1.21 -1.35
C LEU A 121 14.10 1.31 0.15
N SER A 122 13.42 2.39 0.55
CA SER A 122 13.05 2.63 1.95
C SER A 122 11.60 2.27 2.26
N ILE A 123 10.73 2.24 1.24
CA ILE A 123 9.32 1.88 1.38
C ILE A 123 8.96 0.85 0.31
N LEU A 124 8.37 -0.28 0.74
CA LEU A 124 7.68 -1.23 -0.13
C LEU A 124 6.19 -1.17 0.17
N PHE A 125 5.37 -0.89 -0.84
CA PHE A 125 3.91 -0.90 -0.73
C PHE A 125 3.30 -1.83 -1.77
N PHE A 126 3.08 -3.08 -1.36
CA PHE A 126 2.43 -4.10 -2.17
C PHE A 126 0.91 -3.92 -2.15
N ASN A 127 0.43 -3.08 -3.08
CA ASN A 127 -0.97 -2.68 -3.16
C ASN A 127 -1.70 -3.22 -4.41
N ALA A 128 -0.98 -3.64 -5.45
CA ALA A 128 -1.61 -4.20 -6.65
C ALA A 128 -2.52 -5.37 -6.27
N GLY A 129 -3.78 -5.30 -6.67
CA GLY A 129 -4.71 -6.35 -6.35
C GLY A 129 -5.99 -6.26 -7.16
N LEU A 130 -6.61 -7.41 -7.34
CA LEU A 130 -7.92 -7.55 -7.97
C LEU A 130 -8.82 -8.45 -7.14
N GLY A 131 -10.13 -8.28 -7.29
CA GLY A 131 -11.14 -9.07 -6.59
C GLY A 131 -11.98 -9.88 -7.57
N VAL A 132 -12.06 -11.18 -7.32
CA VAL A 132 -12.89 -12.17 -7.98
C VAL A 132 -13.81 -12.74 -6.92
N PHE A 133 -15.12 -12.67 -7.18
CA PHE A 133 -16.16 -13.13 -6.27
C PHE A 133 -16.81 -14.37 -6.89
N GLU A 134 -16.39 -15.55 -6.43
CA GLU A 134 -16.91 -16.84 -6.85
C GLU A 134 -16.91 -17.84 -5.70
N ASP A 135 -17.51 -19.01 -5.92
CA ASP A 135 -17.58 -20.07 -4.92
C ASP A 135 -16.18 -20.64 -4.63
N ALA A 136 -15.76 -20.57 -3.37
CA ALA A 136 -14.45 -21.05 -2.92
C ALA A 136 -14.28 -22.57 -3.10
N THR A 137 -15.38 -23.33 -3.17
CA THR A 137 -15.34 -24.78 -3.39
C THR A 137 -15.11 -25.17 -4.84
N ASN A 138 -15.27 -24.22 -5.78
CA ASN A 138 -15.10 -24.46 -7.21
C ASN A 138 -14.34 -23.30 -7.89
N PRO A 139 -13.05 -23.10 -7.56
CA PRO A 139 -12.28 -21.98 -8.06
C PRO A 139 -12.02 -22.11 -9.58
N THR A 140 -12.18 -21.00 -10.29
CA THR A 140 -11.83 -20.87 -11.70
C THR A 140 -10.41 -20.32 -11.86
N GLU A 141 -9.93 -20.31 -13.11
CA GLU A 141 -8.68 -19.63 -13.48
C GLU A 141 -8.63 -18.17 -13.00
N LYS A 142 -9.76 -17.49 -12.87
CA LYS A 142 -9.81 -16.10 -12.37
C LYS A 142 -9.36 -16.02 -10.91
N SER A 143 -9.77 -16.95 -10.05
CA SER A 143 -9.28 -17.00 -8.66
C SER A 143 -7.81 -17.36 -8.58
N LEU A 144 -7.32 -18.22 -9.48
CA LEU A 144 -5.89 -18.53 -9.55
C LEU A 144 -5.07 -17.30 -9.98
N ILE A 145 -5.55 -16.55 -10.98
CA ILE A 145 -4.96 -15.26 -11.41
C ILE A 145 -4.95 -14.26 -10.26
N GLN A 146 -6.06 -14.14 -9.50
CA GLN A 146 -6.12 -13.30 -8.32
C GLN A 146 -5.08 -13.72 -7.29
N PHE A 147 -5.01 -15.00 -6.94
CA PHE A 147 -4.08 -15.51 -5.93
C PHE A 147 -2.62 -15.26 -6.34
N ARG A 148 -2.30 -15.49 -7.62
CA ARG A 148 -0.96 -15.21 -8.17
C ARG A 148 -0.59 -13.73 -8.07
N SER A 149 -1.48 -12.86 -8.55
CA SER A 149 -1.26 -11.41 -8.57
C SER A 149 -1.18 -10.80 -7.16
N ASN A 150 -2.15 -11.13 -6.30
CA ASN A 150 -2.31 -10.48 -5.00
C ASN A 150 -1.28 -11.01 -3.98
N ILE A 151 -0.89 -12.29 -4.08
CA ILE A 151 -0.11 -12.98 -3.05
C ILE A 151 1.21 -13.49 -3.61
N VAL A 152 1.18 -14.43 -4.57
CA VAL A 152 2.37 -15.18 -4.97
C VAL A 152 3.46 -14.25 -5.49
N THR A 153 3.17 -13.41 -6.48
CA THR A 153 4.20 -12.56 -7.09
C THR A 153 4.71 -11.49 -6.10
N HIS A 154 3.85 -10.95 -5.24
CA HIS A 154 4.31 -10.06 -4.17
C HIS A 154 5.26 -10.75 -3.19
N GLN A 155 4.99 -12.01 -2.84
CA GLN A 155 5.87 -12.80 -1.97
C GLN A 155 7.24 -13.01 -2.62
N TYR A 156 7.29 -13.35 -3.91
CA TYR A 156 8.54 -13.50 -4.65
C TYR A 156 9.33 -12.18 -4.72
N ILE A 157 8.65 -11.07 -5.01
CA ILE A 157 9.28 -9.74 -5.02
C ILE A 157 9.86 -9.42 -3.64
N PHE A 158 9.10 -9.65 -2.57
CA PHE A 158 9.59 -9.40 -1.20
C PHE A 158 10.85 -10.20 -0.89
N GLN A 159 10.83 -11.51 -1.14
CA GLN A 159 11.97 -12.40 -0.90
C GLN A 159 13.20 -12.04 -1.75
N SER A 160 12.99 -11.52 -2.96
CA SER A 160 14.09 -11.13 -3.84
C SER A 160 14.73 -9.79 -3.45
N LEU A 161 13.94 -8.87 -2.88
CA LEU A 161 14.42 -7.57 -2.41
C LEU A 161 14.99 -7.62 -0.99
N TYR A 162 14.52 -8.55 -0.16
CA TYR A 162 14.94 -8.79 1.22
C TYR A 162 15.26 -10.28 1.43
N PRO A 163 16.42 -10.75 0.93
CA PRO A 163 16.85 -12.14 1.08
C PRO A 163 17.22 -12.53 2.51
#